data_AF-I4VV34-F1
#
_entry.id   AF-I4VV34-F1
#
_cell.length_a   1.000
_cell.length_b   1.000
_cell.length_c   1.000
_cell.angle_alpha   90.00
_cell.angle_beta   90.00
_cell.angle_gamma   90.00
#
_symmetry.space_group_name_H-M   'P 1'
#
loop_
_entity.id
_entity.type
_entity.pdbx_description
1 polymer ?
#
loop_
_entity_poly.entity_id
_entity_poly.type
_entity_poly.pdbx_seq_one_letter_code
_entity_poly.pdbx_strand_id
1 'polypeptide(L)'
;MKTLRHLVLLLLVVMLSGCGYNAIQKQDEAVKAAWSEVLNQYQRRADLVPNLVNTVKGYAQHEEKVFVEVTEARAKVGSLQVNADSLNDPQKLQQFQAAQGELGNALSRLMVVSENYPQLKADGLFQNLQAQLEGTENRVTVARNRYVQSVQEYNSMIRTLPNNMTAKIFGYQVKPNFSVQNEQAISTAPKVDFGTTAPAPAATH
;
A
#
# COMPACT_ATOMS: atom_id res chain seq x y z
N MET A 1 -57.42 11.62 7.64
CA MET A 1 -56.49 11.29 6.52
C MET A 1 -55.42 12.37 6.31
N LYS A 2 -55.77 13.66 6.16
CA LYS A 2 -54.78 14.74 5.95
C LYS A 2 -53.77 14.89 7.10
N THR A 3 -54.22 14.84 8.35
CA THR A 3 -53.38 14.90 9.56
C THR A 3 -52.41 13.71 9.66
N LEU A 4 -52.88 12.49 9.38
CA LEU A 4 -52.04 11.28 9.33
C LEU A 4 -50.95 11.39 8.24
N ARG A 5 -51.29 11.95 7.06
CA ARG A 5 -50.32 12.19 5.98
C ARG A 5 -49.22 13.17 6.40
N HIS A 6 -49.57 14.25 7.11
CA HIS A 6 -48.59 15.22 7.62
C HIS A 6 -47.70 14.63 8.73
N LEU A 7 -48.24 13.79 9.60
CA LEU A 7 -47.49 13.06 10.63
C LEU A 7 -46.48 12.07 10.01
N VAL A 8 -46.88 11.33 8.97
CA VAL A 8 -45.98 10.44 8.23
C VAL A 8 -44.89 11.22 7.50
N LEU A 9 -45.22 12.36 6.89
CA LEU A 9 -44.23 13.24 6.24
C LEU A 9 -43.24 13.83 7.23
N LEU A 10 -43.70 14.26 8.40
CA LEU A 10 -42.84 14.81 9.45
C LEU A 10 -41.95 13.74 10.09
N LEU A 11 -42.49 12.53 10.30
CA LEU A 11 -41.70 11.36 10.71
C LEU A 11 -40.65 10.98 9.66
N LEU A 12 -41.00 11.03 8.36
CA LEU A 12 -40.05 10.83 7.27
C LEU A 12 -38.95 11.90 7.30
N VAL A 13 -39.29 13.18 7.43
CA VAL A 13 -38.32 14.29 7.46
C VAL A 13 -37.37 14.18 8.66
N VAL A 14 -37.87 13.78 9.83
CA VAL A 14 -37.04 13.54 11.03
C VAL A 14 -36.18 12.28 10.90
N MET A 15 -36.68 11.23 10.22
CA MET A 15 -35.86 10.07 9.84
C MET A 15 -34.77 10.45 8.82
N LEU A 16 -35.08 11.38 7.89
CA LEU A 16 -34.18 11.81 6.82
C LEU A 16 -32.99 12.67 7.29
N SER A 17 -33.17 13.52 8.30
CA SER A 17 -32.11 14.44 8.76
C SER A 17 -30.93 13.74 9.45
N GLY A 18 -31.03 12.42 9.68
CA GLY A 18 -29.97 11.59 10.26
C GLY A 18 -29.63 10.32 9.45
N CYS A 19 -30.07 10.18 8.19
CA CYS A 19 -29.90 8.99 7.32
C CYS A 19 -28.45 8.66 6.91
N GLY A 20 -27.49 8.72 7.83
CA GLY A 20 -26.12 8.29 7.61
C GLY A 20 -25.20 9.31 6.96
N TYR A 21 -25.67 10.50 6.54
CA TYR A 21 -24.79 11.51 5.92
C TYR A 21 -23.57 11.84 6.78
N ASN A 22 -23.78 12.20 8.06
CA ASN A 22 -22.69 12.47 9.00
C ASN A 22 -21.81 11.25 9.26
N ALA A 23 -22.38 10.05 9.23
CA ALA A 23 -21.62 8.81 9.38
C ALA A 23 -20.72 8.59 8.15
N ILE A 24 -21.24 8.80 6.94
CA ILE A 24 -20.49 8.74 5.68
C ILE A 24 -19.36 9.76 5.67
N GLN A 25 -19.63 11.01 6.08
CA GLN A 25 -18.60 12.05 6.21
C GLN A 25 -17.51 11.65 7.22
N LYS A 26 -17.90 11.17 8.40
CA LYS A 26 -16.95 10.71 9.43
C LYS A 26 -16.05 9.59 8.91
N GLN A 27 -16.62 8.64 8.17
CA GLN A 27 -15.86 7.52 7.64
C GLN A 27 -15.00 7.92 6.42
N ASP A 28 -15.45 8.88 5.61
CA ASP A 28 -14.65 9.46 4.53
C ASP A 28 -13.36 10.10 5.08
N GLU A 29 -13.50 10.90 6.14
CA GLU A 29 -12.37 11.50 6.86
C GLU A 29 -11.48 10.45 7.54
N ALA A 30 -12.06 9.37 8.09
CA ALA A 30 -11.28 8.26 8.64
C ALA A 30 -10.42 7.56 7.57
N VAL A 31 -10.94 7.40 6.34
CA VAL A 31 -10.17 6.86 5.22
C VAL A 31 -9.05 7.81 4.80
N LYS A 32 -9.32 9.11 4.67
CA LYS A 32 -8.29 10.12 4.36
C LYS A 32 -7.19 10.15 5.42
N ALA A 33 -7.55 10.12 6.70
CA ALA A 33 -6.59 10.10 7.79
C ALA A 33 -5.71 8.83 7.75
N ALA A 34 -6.30 7.66 7.54
CA ALA A 34 -5.56 6.41 7.40
C ALA A 34 -4.62 6.42 6.19
N TRP A 35 -5.03 7.04 5.09
CA TRP A 35 -4.19 7.20 3.91
C TRP A 35 -3.02 8.16 4.13
N SER A 36 -3.26 9.31 4.77
CA SER A 36 -2.20 10.23 5.14
C SER A 36 -1.15 9.55 6.02
N GLU A 37 -1.56 8.66 6.93
CA GLU A 37 -0.63 7.85 7.71
C GLU A 37 0.21 6.93 6.82
N VAL A 38 -0.37 6.27 5.81
CA VAL A 38 0.38 5.47 4.84
C VAL A 38 1.40 6.31 4.09
N LEU A 39 1.01 7.50 3.61
CA LEU A 39 1.92 8.42 2.92
C LEU A 39 3.08 8.85 3.82
N ASN A 40 2.80 9.16 5.09
CA ASN A 40 3.84 9.54 6.06
C ASN A 40 4.90 8.44 6.24
N GLN A 41 4.47 7.18 6.36
CA GLN A 41 5.41 6.06 6.52
C GLN A 41 6.24 5.83 5.24
N TYR A 42 5.62 5.93 4.06
CA TYR A 42 6.35 5.83 2.80
C TYR A 42 7.31 7.00 2.56
N GLN A 43 6.92 8.22 2.94
CA GLN A 43 7.78 9.39 2.90
C GLN A 43 9.02 9.18 3.77
N ARG A 44 8.83 8.75 5.02
CA ARG A 44 9.95 8.41 5.93
C ARG A 44 10.88 7.37 5.31
N ARG A 45 10.35 6.33 4.67
CA ARG A 45 11.16 5.32 4.00
C ARG A 45 12.03 5.94 2.91
N ALA A 46 11.46 6.80 2.07
CA ALA A 46 12.18 7.50 1.01
C ALA A 46 13.22 8.49 1.56
N ASP A 47 12.97 9.11 2.72
CA ASP A 47 13.88 10.07 3.35
C ASP A 47 15.12 9.41 3.98
N LEU A 48 15.05 8.13 4.33
CA LEU A 48 16.20 7.36 4.82
C LEU A 48 17.15 6.93 3.70
N VAL A 49 16.67 6.84 2.46
CA VAL A 49 17.44 6.33 1.30
C VAL A 49 18.73 7.10 1.04
N PRO A 50 18.76 8.45 1.01
CA PRO A 50 20.01 9.18 0.74
C PRO A 50 21.09 8.90 1.78
N ASN A 51 20.71 8.84 3.07
CA ASN A 51 21.64 8.53 4.15
C ASN A 51 22.18 7.10 3.99
N LEU A 52 21.32 6.13 3.71
CA LEU A 52 21.74 4.76 3.44
C LEU A 52 22.71 4.67 2.25
N VAL A 53 22.36 5.28 1.13
CA VAL A 53 23.22 5.28 -0.08
C VAL A 53 24.57 5.92 0.21
N ASN A 54 24.61 7.03 0.94
CA ASN A 54 25.87 7.70 1.30
C ASN A 54 26.73 6.83 2.23
N THR A 55 26.13 6.15 3.22
CA THR A 55 26.85 5.21 4.09
C THR A 55 27.43 4.04 3.28
N VAL A 56 26.64 3.41 2.41
CA VAL A 56 27.12 2.29 1.58
C VAL A 56 28.21 2.74 0.60
N LYS A 57 28.07 3.92 -0.02
CA LYS A 57 29.09 4.50 -0.90
C LYS A 57 30.45 4.68 -0.23
N GLY A 58 30.49 4.92 1.08
CA GLY A 58 31.74 5.01 1.84
C GLY A 58 32.58 3.74 1.79
N TYR A 59 31.94 2.58 1.64
CA TYR A 59 32.59 1.26 1.67
C TYR A 59 32.58 0.52 0.32
N ALA A 60 31.56 0.76 -0.52
CA ALA A 60 31.29 0.00 -1.73
C ALA A 60 31.23 0.90 -2.98
N GLN A 61 32.29 1.67 -3.24
CA GLN A 61 32.31 2.68 -4.32
C GLN A 61 32.09 2.10 -5.73
N HIS A 62 32.43 0.84 -5.94
CA HIS A 62 32.31 0.17 -7.25
C HIS A 62 30.89 -0.31 -7.59
N GLU A 63 29.94 -0.19 -6.65
CA GLU A 63 28.55 -0.64 -6.81
C GLU A 63 27.65 0.44 -7.45
N GLU A 64 28.17 1.16 -8.44
CA GLU A 64 27.52 2.32 -9.06
C GLU A 64 26.12 1.98 -9.61
N LYS A 65 26.00 0.85 -10.28
CA LYS A 65 24.72 0.37 -10.84
C LYS A 65 23.64 0.27 -9.76
N VAL A 66 23.99 -0.23 -8.58
CA VAL A 66 23.04 -0.41 -7.47
C VAL A 66 22.61 0.95 -6.92
N PHE A 67 23.54 1.90 -6.79
CA PHE A 67 23.22 3.26 -6.34
C PHE A 67 22.33 4.00 -7.33
N VAL A 68 22.55 3.82 -8.63
CA VAL A 68 21.69 4.40 -9.68
C VAL A 68 20.28 3.83 -9.55
N GLU A 69 20.13 2.49 -9.51
CA GLU A 69 18.81 1.84 -9.38
C GLU A 69 18.03 2.30 -8.14
N VAL A 70 18.69 2.42 -6.98
CA VAL A 70 18.06 2.90 -5.74
C VAL A 70 17.66 4.37 -5.84
N THR A 71 18.52 5.19 -6.46
CA THR A 71 18.29 6.63 -6.63
C THR A 71 17.13 6.89 -7.60
N GLU A 72 17.09 6.17 -8.71
CA GLU A 72 16.00 6.23 -9.70
C GLU A 72 14.68 5.75 -9.10
N ALA A 73 14.68 4.64 -8.36
CA ALA A 73 13.49 4.14 -7.69
C ALA A 73 12.95 5.15 -6.66
N ARG A 74 13.84 5.79 -5.89
CA ARG A 74 13.46 6.88 -4.97
C ARG A 74 12.89 8.08 -5.73
N ALA A 75 13.53 8.50 -6.82
CA ALA A 75 13.06 9.62 -7.63
C ALA A 75 11.69 9.34 -8.23
N LYS A 76 11.43 8.11 -8.68
CA LYS A 76 10.13 7.68 -9.17
C LYS A 76 9.06 7.82 -8.09
N VAL A 77 9.32 7.35 -6.87
CA VAL A 77 8.41 7.54 -5.73
C VAL A 77 8.13 9.02 -5.47
N GLY A 78 9.16 9.87 -5.44
CA GLY A 78 9.02 11.31 -5.20
C GLY A 78 8.30 12.07 -6.34
N SER A 79 8.35 11.55 -7.57
CA SER A 79 7.66 12.15 -8.72
C SER A 79 6.15 11.93 -8.71
N LEU A 80 5.68 10.92 -7.97
CA LEU A 80 4.26 10.63 -7.85
C LEU A 80 3.63 11.59 -6.84
N GLN A 81 2.97 12.62 -7.35
CA GLN A 81 2.18 13.56 -6.54
C GLN A 81 0.90 12.88 -6.05
N VAL A 82 1.03 12.14 -4.94
CA VAL A 82 -0.07 11.42 -4.32
C VAL A 82 -0.38 12.08 -2.98
N ASN A 83 -1.62 12.56 -2.85
CA ASN A 83 -2.14 13.19 -1.65
C ASN A 83 -3.43 12.49 -1.18
N ALA A 84 -4.05 13.01 -0.12
CA ALA A 84 -5.31 12.50 0.41
C ALA A 84 -6.45 12.49 -0.61
N ASP A 85 -6.45 13.42 -1.57
CA ASP A 85 -7.49 13.53 -2.60
C ASP A 85 -7.28 12.56 -3.78
N SER A 86 -6.07 12.03 -3.92
CA SER A 86 -5.70 11.06 -4.96
C SER A 86 -6.32 9.67 -4.75
N LEU A 87 -6.97 9.46 -3.60
CA LEU A 87 -7.62 8.21 -3.19
C LEU A 87 -8.72 7.73 -4.11
N ASN A 88 -9.35 8.62 -4.88
CA ASN A 88 -10.46 8.28 -5.75
C ASN A 88 -10.00 7.83 -7.15
N ASP A 89 -8.69 7.80 -7.41
CA ASP A 89 -8.10 7.39 -8.69
C ASP A 89 -7.36 6.04 -8.54
N PRO A 90 -7.97 4.93 -8.98
CA PRO A 90 -7.36 3.60 -8.90
C PRO A 90 -6.03 3.50 -9.67
N GLN A 91 -5.88 4.22 -10.78
CA GLN A 91 -4.66 4.17 -11.58
C GLN A 91 -3.50 4.83 -10.84
N LYS A 92 -3.74 5.98 -10.20
CA LYS A 92 -2.72 6.61 -9.34
C LYS A 92 -2.34 5.74 -8.15
N LEU A 93 -3.31 5.08 -7.53
CA LEU A 93 -3.03 4.13 -6.45
C LEU A 93 -2.15 2.96 -6.93
N GLN A 94 -2.42 2.44 -8.13
CA GLN A 94 -1.64 1.35 -8.71
C GLN A 94 -0.21 1.80 -9.07
N GLN A 95 -0.06 2.96 -9.69
CA GLN A 95 1.26 3.55 -9.99
C GLN A 95 2.07 3.80 -8.72
N PHE A 96 1.43 4.34 -7.68
CA PHE A 96 2.03 4.52 -6.36
C PHE A 96 2.53 3.21 -5.79
N GLN A 97 1.68 2.18 -5.77
CA GLN A 97 2.04 0.85 -5.29
C GLN A 97 3.21 0.24 -6.07
N ALA A 98 3.20 0.36 -7.40
CA ALA A 98 4.27 -0.15 -8.25
C ALA A 98 5.61 0.54 -7.94
N ALA A 99 5.62 1.88 -7.83
CA ALA A 99 6.83 2.62 -7.47
C ALA A 99 7.35 2.28 -6.06
N GLN A 100 6.44 2.09 -5.09
CA GLN A 100 6.84 1.64 -3.75
C GLN A 100 7.43 0.22 -3.78
N GLY A 101 6.89 -0.68 -4.61
CA GLY A 101 7.44 -2.02 -4.81
C GLY A 101 8.83 -1.99 -5.46
N GLU A 102 9.03 -1.16 -6.48
CA GLU A 102 10.33 -0.97 -7.12
C GLU A 102 11.40 -0.45 -6.15
N LEU A 103 11.05 0.53 -5.31
CA LEU A 103 11.96 1.02 -4.27
C LEU A 103 12.27 -0.08 -3.25
N GLY A 104 11.28 -0.87 -2.83
CA GLY A 104 11.51 -2.03 -1.94
C GLY A 104 12.51 -3.02 -2.54
N ASN A 105 12.30 -3.38 -3.81
CA ASN A 105 13.19 -4.31 -4.53
C ASN A 105 14.62 -3.76 -4.69
N ALA A 106 14.77 -2.46 -4.98
CA ALA A 106 16.07 -1.82 -5.08
C ALA A 106 16.81 -1.81 -3.73
N LEU A 107 16.08 -1.52 -2.64
CA LEU A 107 16.63 -1.61 -1.28
C LEU A 107 17.04 -3.03 -0.92
N SER A 108 16.27 -4.05 -1.29
CA SER A 108 16.65 -5.46 -1.08
C SER A 108 17.95 -5.82 -1.81
N ARG A 109 18.13 -5.36 -3.05
CA ARG A 109 19.39 -5.57 -3.80
C ARG A 109 20.57 -4.88 -3.12
N LEU A 110 20.38 -3.65 -2.63
CA LEU A 110 21.39 -2.92 -1.87
C LEU A 110 21.80 -3.68 -0.58
N MET A 111 20.84 -4.30 0.12
CA MET A 111 21.13 -5.12 1.29
C MET A 111 21.95 -6.36 0.93
N VAL A 112 21.61 -7.05 -0.17
CA VAL A 112 22.40 -8.20 -0.64
C VAL A 112 23.84 -7.81 -0.98
N VAL A 113 24.03 -6.67 -1.65
CA VAL A 113 25.36 -6.14 -1.97
C VAL A 113 26.15 -5.83 -0.71
N SER A 114 25.49 -5.27 0.33
CA SER A 114 26.13 -4.93 1.60
C SER A 114 26.72 -6.14 2.34
N GLU A 115 26.21 -7.36 2.10
CA GLU A 115 26.73 -8.59 2.70
C GLU A 115 28.15 -8.92 2.23
N ASN A 116 28.55 -8.45 1.05
CA ASN A 116 29.90 -8.64 0.52
C ASN A 116 30.95 -7.73 1.18
N TYR A 117 30.53 -6.80 2.05
CA TYR A 117 31.38 -5.79 2.68
C TYR A 117 31.33 -5.92 4.21
N PRO A 118 32.18 -6.76 4.83
CA PRO A 118 32.13 -7.01 6.28
C PRO A 118 32.29 -5.75 7.15
N GLN A 119 33.09 -4.79 6.70
CA GLN A 119 33.29 -3.52 7.41
C GLN A 119 32.01 -2.67 7.42
N LEU A 120 31.28 -2.60 6.30
CA LEU A 120 29.98 -1.93 6.23
C LEU A 120 28.94 -2.62 7.11
N LYS A 121 28.93 -3.96 7.11
CA LYS A 121 28.02 -4.74 7.97
C LYS A 121 28.25 -4.50 9.46
N ALA A 122 29.50 -4.23 9.85
CA ALA A 122 29.87 -3.89 11.22
C ALA A 122 29.70 -2.39 11.55
N ASP A 123 29.40 -1.55 10.55
CA ASP A 123 29.22 -0.12 10.75
C ASP A 123 27.93 0.17 11.53
N GLY A 124 28.05 0.86 12.67
CA GLY A 124 26.92 1.13 13.55
C GLY A 124 25.87 2.07 12.95
N LEU A 125 26.28 2.99 12.06
CA LEU A 125 25.34 3.87 11.36
C LEU A 125 24.54 3.08 10.32
N PHE A 126 25.19 2.17 9.59
CA PHE A 126 24.52 1.27 8.66
C PHE A 126 23.50 0.36 9.36
N GLN A 127 23.89 -0.30 10.45
CA GLN A 127 22.98 -1.13 11.25
C GLN A 127 21.78 -0.33 11.78
N ASN A 128 22.02 0.91 12.23
CA ASN A 128 20.95 1.78 12.68
C ASN A 128 19.97 2.13 11.54
N LEU A 129 20.47 2.50 10.37
CA LEU A 129 19.64 2.79 9.20
C LEU A 129 18.84 1.58 8.73
N GLN A 130 19.44 0.38 8.77
CA GLN A 130 18.74 -0.87 8.47
C GLN A 130 17.59 -1.11 9.45
N ALA A 131 17.82 -0.96 10.75
CA ALA A 131 16.78 -1.09 11.77
C ALA A 131 15.66 -0.03 11.61
N GLN A 132 16.01 1.20 11.23
CA GLN A 132 15.01 2.24 10.93
C GLN A 132 14.17 1.90 9.70
N LEU A 133 14.78 1.36 8.64
CA LEU A 133 14.07 0.94 7.44
C LEU A 133 13.14 -0.25 7.72
N GLU A 134 13.61 -1.27 8.43
CA GLU A 134 12.78 -2.40 8.86
C GLU A 134 11.60 -1.91 9.73
N GLY A 135 11.88 -1.06 10.72
CA GLY A 135 10.85 -0.45 11.54
C GLY A 135 9.84 0.38 10.73
N THR A 136 10.29 1.04 9.66
CA THR A 136 9.42 1.78 8.75
C THR A 136 8.57 0.82 7.90
N GLU A 137 9.11 -0.27 7.39
CA GLU A 137 8.37 -1.26 6.59
C GLU A 137 7.28 -1.97 7.44
N ASN A 138 7.59 -2.27 8.70
CA ASN A 138 6.60 -2.78 9.66
C ASN A 138 5.47 -1.77 9.89
N ARG A 139 5.79 -0.47 10.04
CA ARG A 139 4.78 0.60 10.17
C ARG A 139 3.97 0.80 8.90
N VAL A 140 4.59 0.70 7.72
CA VAL A 140 3.89 0.71 6.42
C VAL A 140 2.86 -0.41 6.38
N THR A 141 3.25 -1.63 6.76
CA THR A 141 2.33 -2.78 6.79
C THR A 141 1.13 -2.53 7.70
N VAL A 142 1.36 -2.03 8.91
CA VAL A 142 0.28 -1.69 9.86
C VAL A 142 -0.60 -0.55 9.33
N ALA A 143 -0.01 0.50 8.78
CA ALA A 143 -0.74 1.63 8.22
C ALA A 143 -1.61 1.21 7.03
N ARG A 144 -1.09 0.36 6.14
CA ARG A 144 -1.85 -0.21 5.02
C ARG A 144 -3.03 -1.03 5.52
N ASN A 145 -2.84 -1.90 6.51
CA ASN A 145 -3.94 -2.68 7.09
C ASN A 145 -5.02 -1.78 7.70
N ARG A 146 -4.64 -0.72 8.41
CA ARG A 146 -5.59 0.26 8.97
C ARG A 146 -6.37 0.98 7.87
N TYR A 147 -5.72 1.35 6.78
CA TYR A 147 -6.38 1.93 5.61
C TYR A 147 -7.33 0.93 4.93
N VAL A 148 -6.91 -0.31 4.75
CA VAL A 148 -7.74 -1.38 4.18
C VAL A 148 -9.03 -1.54 4.99
N GLN A 149 -8.90 -1.55 6.32
CA GLN A 149 -10.03 -1.66 7.23
C GLN A 149 -10.95 -0.44 7.17
N SER A 150 -10.40 0.79 7.15
CA SER A 150 -11.23 1.99 7.07
C SER A 150 -11.99 2.08 5.74
N VAL A 151 -11.37 1.66 4.64
CA VAL A 151 -12.01 1.53 3.32
C VAL A 151 -13.10 0.46 3.33
N GLN A 152 -12.86 -0.69 3.98
CA GLN A 152 -13.88 -1.74 4.12
C GLN A 152 -15.10 -1.24 4.90
N GLU A 153 -14.89 -0.56 6.02
CA GLU A 153 -15.95 0.04 6.84
C GLU A 153 -16.73 1.09 6.03
N TYR A 154 -16.04 1.99 5.33
CA TYR A 154 -16.65 2.97 4.43
C TYR A 154 -17.51 2.32 3.35
N ASN A 155 -16.91 1.38 2.59
CA ASN A 155 -17.57 0.72 1.48
C ASN A 155 -18.77 -0.10 1.94
N SER A 156 -18.66 -0.78 3.09
CA SER A 156 -19.78 -1.54 3.67
C SER A 156 -20.92 -0.62 4.09
N MET A 157 -20.59 0.51 4.72
CA MET A 157 -21.58 1.49 5.17
C MET A 157 -22.36 2.10 4.00
N ILE A 158 -21.69 2.56 2.94
CA ILE A 158 -22.38 3.17 1.79
C ILE A 158 -23.13 2.14 0.93
N ARG A 159 -22.88 0.84 1.11
CA ARG A 159 -23.60 -0.24 0.40
C ARG A 159 -24.80 -0.77 1.17
N THR A 160 -24.91 -0.51 2.48
CA THR A 160 -25.94 -1.05 3.36
C THR A 160 -27.15 -0.11 3.47
N LEU A 161 -28.36 -0.65 3.55
CA LEU A 161 -29.57 0.16 3.80
C LEU A 161 -29.64 0.62 5.28
N PRO A 162 -30.11 1.84 5.57
CA PRO A 162 -30.63 2.85 4.62
C PRO A 162 -29.55 3.71 3.94
N ASN A 163 -28.30 3.66 4.40
CA ASN A 163 -27.20 4.55 3.96
C ASN A 163 -26.91 4.54 2.45
N ASN A 164 -27.15 3.43 1.76
CA ASN A 164 -27.01 3.32 0.30
C ASN A 164 -27.89 4.34 -0.46
N MET A 165 -29.08 4.64 0.06
CA MET A 165 -29.96 5.65 -0.54
C MET A 165 -29.33 7.04 -0.45
N THR A 166 -28.84 7.41 0.73
CA THR A 166 -28.08 8.66 0.96
C THR A 166 -26.84 8.69 0.08
N ALA A 167 -26.09 7.59 0.00
CA ALA A 167 -24.91 7.50 -0.86
C ALA A 167 -25.24 7.77 -2.34
N LYS A 168 -26.31 7.19 -2.87
CA LYS A 168 -26.75 7.45 -4.25
C LYS A 168 -27.24 8.88 -4.47
N ILE A 169 -27.98 9.45 -3.51
CA ILE A 169 -28.50 10.83 -3.61
C ILE A 169 -27.36 11.86 -3.60
N PHE A 170 -26.35 11.66 -2.76
CA PHE A 170 -25.20 12.57 -2.61
C PHE A 170 -23.99 12.19 -3.47
N GLY A 171 -24.07 11.11 -4.25
CA GLY A 171 -23.01 10.68 -5.16
C GLY A 171 -21.77 10.07 -4.48
N TYR A 172 -21.89 9.56 -3.25
CA TYR A 172 -20.77 8.87 -2.60
C TYR A 172 -20.44 7.56 -3.31
N GLN A 173 -19.18 7.39 -3.68
CA GLN A 173 -18.68 6.24 -4.43
C GLN A 173 -17.81 5.35 -3.56
N VAL A 174 -17.74 4.07 -3.93
CA VAL A 174 -16.84 3.12 -3.30
C VAL A 174 -15.40 3.54 -3.51
N LYS A 175 -14.60 3.44 -2.45
CA LYS A 175 -13.18 3.76 -2.52
C LYS A 175 -12.40 2.53 -2.96
N PRO A 176 -11.40 2.68 -3.85
CA PRO A 176 -10.49 1.59 -4.17
C PRO A 176 -9.71 1.20 -2.90
N ASN A 177 -9.29 -0.06 -2.84
CA ASN A 177 -8.47 -0.56 -1.75
C ASN A 177 -7.08 -0.92 -2.29
N PHE A 178 -6.11 -1.13 -1.39
CA PHE A 178 -4.88 -1.82 -1.77
C PHE A 178 -5.25 -3.21 -2.29
N SER A 179 -5.02 -3.45 -3.58
CA SER A 179 -5.04 -4.81 -4.13
C SER A 179 -3.66 -5.45 -3.96
N VAL A 180 -3.62 -6.77 -4.03
CA VAL A 180 -2.34 -7.44 -4.20
C VAL A 180 -1.94 -7.18 -5.65
N GLN A 181 -0.78 -6.53 -5.87
CA GLN A 181 -0.33 -6.16 -7.22
C GLN A 181 -0.29 -7.34 -8.21
N ASN A 182 -0.35 -8.56 -7.67
CA ASN A 182 -0.20 -9.82 -8.40
C ASN A 182 -1.19 -10.89 -7.90
N GLU A 183 -2.47 -10.55 -7.72
CA GLU A 183 -3.52 -11.57 -7.48
C GLU A 183 -3.46 -12.72 -8.50
N GLN A 184 -3.08 -12.41 -9.75
CA GLN A 184 -2.87 -13.40 -10.82
C GLN A 184 -1.60 -14.25 -10.62
N ALA A 185 -0.49 -13.68 -10.14
CA ALA A 185 0.74 -14.44 -9.90
C ALA A 185 0.64 -15.33 -8.66
N ILE A 186 -0.11 -14.92 -7.63
CA ILE A 186 -0.40 -15.74 -6.45
C ILE A 186 -1.34 -16.90 -6.80
N SER A 187 -2.25 -16.69 -7.76
CA SER A 187 -3.12 -17.76 -8.28
C SER A 187 -2.39 -18.79 -9.14
N THR A 188 -1.13 -18.52 -9.52
CA THR A 188 -0.31 -19.43 -10.31
C THR A 188 0.62 -20.18 -9.36
N ALA A 189 0.25 -21.42 -8.99
CA ALA A 189 1.08 -22.24 -8.12
C ALA A 189 2.49 -22.41 -8.71
N PRO A 190 3.56 -22.25 -7.92
CA PRO A 190 4.93 -22.46 -8.42
C PRO A 190 5.07 -23.90 -8.90
N LYS A 191 5.40 -24.07 -10.19
CA LYS A 191 5.78 -25.38 -10.73
C LYS A 191 7.14 -25.76 -10.16
N VAL A 192 7.15 -26.71 -9.24
CA VAL A 192 8.38 -27.34 -8.77
C VAL A 192 8.65 -28.54 -9.68
N ASP A 193 9.63 -28.40 -10.57
CA ASP A 193 10.16 -29.48 -11.38
C ASP A 193 11.42 -30.04 -10.71
N PHE A 194 11.32 -31.27 -10.21
CA PHE A 194 12.44 -31.98 -9.57
C PHE A 194 13.26 -32.82 -10.56
N GLY A 195 13.20 -32.53 -11.87
CA GLY A 195 14.15 -33.06 -12.85
C GLY A 195 14.40 -34.56 -12.70
N THR A 196 13.33 -35.37 -12.67
CA THR A 196 13.51 -36.83 -12.73
C THR A 196 13.69 -37.22 -14.20
N THR A 197 14.94 -37.25 -14.65
CA THR A 197 15.32 -38.12 -15.77
C THR A 197 14.94 -39.53 -15.37
N ALA A 198 13.82 -40.02 -15.90
CA ALA A 198 13.42 -41.42 -15.78
C ALA A 198 14.57 -42.31 -16.30
N PRO A 199 14.96 -43.38 -15.61
CA PRO A 199 15.95 -44.30 -16.14
C PRO A 199 15.39 -44.95 -17.42
N ALA A 200 16.19 -44.96 -18.48
CA ALA A 200 15.84 -45.63 -19.73
C ALA A 200 15.51 -47.11 -19.46
N PRO A 201 14.45 -47.67 -20.05
CA PRO A 201 14.10 -49.07 -19.85
C PRO A 201 15.24 -49.96 -20.39
N ALA A 202 15.68 -50.91 -19.57
CA ALA A 202 16.69 -51.88 -19.95
C ALA A 202 16.20 -52.72 -21.15
N ALA A 203 17.02 -52.79 -22.19
CA ALA A 203 16.77 -53.62 -23.36
C ALA A 203 16.78 -55.10 -22.97
N THR A 204 15.66 -55.79 -23.15
CA THR A 204 15.57 -57.25 -23.05
C THR A 204 16.03 -57.88 -24.36
N HIS A 205 17.04 -58.76 -24.26
CA HIS A 205 17.38 -59.75 -25.28
C HIS A 205 16.38 -60.92 -25.26
#